data_AF-A0A3P6WFG8-F1
#
_entry.id   AF-A0A3P6WFG8-F1
#
_cell.length_a   1.000
_cell.length_b   1.000
_cell.length_c   1.000
_cell.angle_alpha   90.00
_cell.angle_beta   90.00
_cell.angle_gamma   90.00
#
_symmetry.space_group_name_H-M   'P 1'
#
loop_
_entity.id
_entity.type
_entity.pdbx_description
1 polymer ?
#
loop_
_entity_poly.entity_id
_entity_poly.type
_entity_poly.pdbx_seq_one_letter_code
_entity_poly.pdbx_strand_id
1 'polypeptide(L)'
;MAANQLLMHVPRVPQHLRRGEGIGGGPTGRMSWLRRCVSALIDEERIELPWPIAIETRQYAERLIQEAVRAELATTDLSKLHNLEELFQSPWNEYPEIVSLLELSAFWLQKPELVIKLLKVI
;
A
#
# COMPACT_ATOMS: atom_id res chain seq x y z
N MET A 1 -12.26 -3.13 -19.15
CA MET A 1 -10.81 -3.44 -19.02
C MET A 1 -9.96 -2.22 -18.60
N ALA A 2 -10.50 -1.25 -17.84
CA ALA A 2 -9.76 -0.02 -17.45
C ALA A 2 -9.15 -0.07 -16.03
N ALA A 3 -9.55 -1.01 -15.18
CA ALA A 3 -9.26 -1.01 -13.73
C ALA A 3 -7.84 -1.47 -13.32
N ASN A 4 -6.98 -1.84 -14.29
CA ASN A 4 -5.63 -2.37 -14.01
C ASN A 4 -4.49 -1.44 -14.44
N GLN A 5 -4.79 -0.25 -14.94
CA GLN A 5 -3.76 0.71 -15.29
C GLN A 5 -3.41 1.55 -14.06
N LEU A 6 -2.13 1.52 -13.65
CA LEU A 6 -1.60 2.53 -12.73
C LEU A 6 -1.86 3.91 -13.34
N LEU A 7 -2.27 4.87 -12.51
CA LEU A 7 -2.60 6.23 -12.98
C LEU A 7 -1.34 7.02 -13.38
N MET A 8 -0.20 6.34 -13.44
CA MET A 8 1.10 6.95 -13.60
C MET A 8 2.06 6.13 -14.45
N HIS A 9 3.05 6.84 -15.00
CA HIS A 9 4.18 6.21 -15.65
C HIS A 9 5.05 5.45 -14.63
N VAL A 10 5.16 4.13 -14.84
CA VAL A 10 6.17 3.30 -14.19
C VAL A 10 7.40 3.22 -15.11
N PRO A 11 8.58 3.71 -14.68
CA PRO A 11 9.79 3.62 -15.46
C PRO A 11 10.16 2.14 -15.65
N ARG A 12 10.51 1.77 -16.88
CA ARG A 12 10.87 0.39 -17.24
C ARG A 12 12.20 -0.08 -16.65
N VAL A 13 13.05 0.87 -16.27
CA VAL A 13 14.38 0.60 -15.70
C VAL A 13 14.35 0.96 -14.21
N PRO A 14 14.85 0.07 -13.33
CA PRO A 14 14.93 0.38 -11.91
C PRO A 14 15.81 1.60 -11.67
N GLN A 15 15.28 2.59 -10.94
CA GLN A 15 16.08 3.74 -10.54
C GLN A 15 16.99 3.35 -9.38
N HIS A 16 18.28 3.70 -9.48
CA HIS A 16 19.23 3.44 -8.41
C HIS A 16 18.96 4.37 -7.22
N LEU A 17 18.43 3.81 -6.14
CA LEU A 17 18.29 4.53 -4.88
C LEU A 17 19.64 4.52 -4.17
N ARG A 18 20.17 5.72 -3.88
CA ARG A 18 21.52 5.87 -3.30
C ARG A 18 21.68 5.29 -1.89
N ARG A 19 20.60 4.84 -1.23
CA ARG A 19 20.61 4.34 0.15
C ARG A 19 19.56 3.25 0.32
N GLY A 20 19.97 1.98 0.33
CA GLY A 20 19.22 0.96 1.06
C GLY A 20 19.51 1.15 2.54
N GLU A 21 18.52 0.99 3.42
CA GLU A 21 18.75 1.02 4.87
C GLU A 21 19.80 0.02 5.32
N GLY A 22 20.62 0.43 6.29
CA GLY A 22 21.64 -0.42 6.90
C GLY A 22 22.93 -0.56 6.09
N ILE A 23 23.94 -1.15 6.72
CA ILE A 23 25.21 -1.47 6.07
C ILE A 23 24.96 -2.64 5.09
N GLY A 24 25.25 -2.44 3.81
CA GLY A 24 25.03 -3.48 2.79
C GLY A 24 23.56 -3.69 2.40
N GLY A 25 22.69 -2.70 2.66
CA GLY A 25 21.24 -2.83 2.57
C GLY A 25 20.67 -3.41 1.27
N GLY A 26 21.32 -3.27 0.11
CA GLY A 26 20.91 -3.94 -1.12
C GLY A 26 19.39 -3.82 -1.43
N PRO A 27 18.77 -4.89 -1.96
CA PRO A 27 17.32 -4.91 -2.21
C PRO A 27 16.45 -4.88 -0.95
N THR A 28 16.89 -5.47 0.16
CA THR A 28 16.10 -5.59 1.40
C THR A 28 16.00 -4.27 2.15
N GLY A 29 17.12 -3.55 2.27
CA GLY A 29 17.18 -2.20 2.83
C GLY A 29 16.45 -1.16 1.97
N ARG A 30 16.42 -1.35 0.65
CA ARG A 30 15.52 -0.57 -0.23
C ARG A 30 14.07 -0.81 0.13
N MET A 31 13.68 -2.08 0.29
CA MET A 31 12.30 -2.46 0.62
C MET A 31 11.86 -1.90 1.97
N SER A 32 12.68 -2.02 3.03
CA SER A 32 12.37 -1.41 4.33
C SER A 32 12.19 0.10 4.24
N TRP A 33 13.03 0.80 3.48
CA TRP A 33 12.89 2.25 3.29
C TRP A 33 11.57 2.61 2.62
N LEU A 34 11.20 1.89 1.57
CA LEU A 34 9.95 2.14 0.86
C LEU A 34 8.74 1.81 1.72
N ARG A 35 8.79 0.73 2.52
CA ARG A 35 7.72 0.42 3.49
C ARG A 35 7.52 1.54 4.50
N ARG A 36 8.60 2.12 5.05
CA ARG A 36 8.51 3.30 5.93
C ARG A 36 7.88 4.49 5.22
N CYS A 37 8.31 4.78 3.99
CA CYS A 37 7.77 5.90 3.23
C CYS A 37 6.30 5.73 2.87
N VAL A 38 5.88 4.54 2.41
CA VAL A 38 4.47 4.25 2.08
C VAL A 38 3.61 4.31 3.34
N SER A 39 4.04 3.67 4.42
CA SER A 39 3.32 3.72 5.69
C SER A 39 3.17 5.15 6.20
N ALA A 40 4.24 5.96 6.16
CA ALA A 40 4.18 7.37 6.56
C ALA A 40 3.29 8.21 5.64
N LEU A 41 3.28 7.92 4.33
CA LEU A 41 2.40 8.62 3.38
C LEU A 41 0.92 8.35 3.66
N ILE A 42 0.55 7.11 4.00
CA ILE A 42 -0.85 6.79 4.37
C ILE A 42 -1.22 7.43 5.72
N ASP A 43 -0.29 7.48 6.67
CA ASP A 43 -0.50 8.08 7.99
C ASP A 43 -0.65 9.60 7.94
N GLU A 44 0.26 10.30 7.25
CA GLU A 44 0.34 11.76 7.23
C GLU A 44 -0.36 12.40 6.03
N GLU A 45 -0.80 11.61 5.05
CA GLU A 45 -1.41 12.02 3.76
C GLU A 45 -0.46 12.81 2.82
N ARG A 46 0.59 13.39 3.37
CA ARG A 46 1.63 14.12 2.65
C ARG A 46 2.97 14.01 3.38
N ILE A 47 4.01 13.62 2.64
CA ILE A 47 5.40 13.60 3.12
C ILE A 47 6.33 14.23 2.08
N GLU A 48 7.45 14.78 2.53
CA GLU A 48 8.47 15.35 1.65
C GLU A 48 9.64 14.37 1.50
N LEU A 49 9.93 13.96 0.26
CA LEU A 49 10.94 12.96 -0.05
C LEU A 49 11.82 13.42 -1.21
N PRO A 50 13.10 12.99 -1.27
CA PRO A 50 13.92 13.14 -2.46
C PRO A 50 13.22 12.54 -3.69
N TRP A 51 13.30 13.24 -4.83
CA TRP A 51 12.55 12.91 -6.05
C TRP A 51 12.58 11.42 -6.47
N PRO A 52 13.73 10.71 -6.49
CA PRO A 52 13.75 9.29 -6.86
C PRO A 52 12.96 8.39 -5.89
N ILE A 53 13.00 8.72 -4.60
CA ILE A 53 12.28 7.98 -3.56
C ILE A 53 10.79 8.29 -3.69
N ALA A 54 10.43 9.57 -3.88
CA ALA A 54 9.05 9.99 -4.06
C ALA A 54 8.36 9.28 -5.23
N ILE A 55 9.04 9.17 -6.39
CA ILE A 55 8.50 8.46 -7.57
C ILE A 55 8.20 7.00 -7.24
N GLU A 56 9.10 6.34 -6.53
CA GLU A 56 8.97 4.93 -6.24
C GLU A 56 7.94 4.66 -5.13
N THR A 57 7.98 5.42 -4.04
CA THR A 57 6.96 5.38 -2.98
C THR A 57 5.56 5.55 -3.56
N ARG A 58 5.40 6.47 -4.53
CA ARG A 58 4.13 6.70 -5.20
C ARG A 58 3.60 5.47 -5.94
N GLN A 59 4.45 4.68 -6.59
CA GLN A 59 4.02 3.47 -7.30
C GLN A 59 3.38 2.45 -6.36
N TYR A 60 4.03 2.23 -5.21
CA TYR A 60 3.55 1.28 -4.22
C TYR A 60 2.30 1.80 -3.49
N ALA A 61 2.25 3.11 -3.20
CA ALA A 61 1.06 3.73 -2.63
C ALA A 61 -0.14 3.67 -3.59
N GLU A 62 0.04 4.00 -4.87
CA GLU A 62 -1.01 3.89 -5.88
C GLU A 62 -1.51 2.45 -6.02
N ARG A 63 -0.60 1.46 -6.02
CA ARG A 63 -1.00 0.05 -6.06
C ARG A 63 -1.85 -0.33 -4.86
N LEU A 64 -1.47 0.10 -3.65
CA LEU A 64 -2.21 -0.18 -2.43
C LEU A 64 -3.63 0.42 -2.47
N ILE A 65 -3.76 1.66 -2.93
CA ILE A 65 -5.05 2.33 -3.12
C ILE A 65 -5.91 1.61 -4.15
N GLN A 66 -5.32 1.16 -5.27
CA GLN A 66 -6.06 0.41 -6.30
C GLN A 66 -6.63 -0.91 -5.78
N GLU A 67 -5.87 -1.64 -4.96
CA GLU A 67 -6.38 -2.88 -4.36
C GLU A 67 -7.48 -2.59 -3.34
N ALA A 68 -7.38 -1.48 -2.60
CA ALA A 68 -8.42 -1.08 -1.66
C ALA A 68 -9.73 -0.70 -2.40
N VAL A 69 -9.63 0.04 -3.50
CA VAL A 69 -10.79 0.34 -4.37
C VAL A 69 -11.40 -0.95 -4.94
N ARG A 70 -10.59 -1.92 -5.37
CA ARG A 70 -11.10 -3.21 -5.88
C ARG A 70 -11.83 -3.99 -4.80
N ALA A 71 -11.29 -4.02 -3.59
CA ALA A 71 -11.94 -4.67 -2.45
C ALA A 71 -13.28 -3.99 -2.11
N GLU A 72 -13.33 -2.65 -2.08
CA GLU A 72 -14.57 -1.91 -1.78
C GLU A 72 -15.65 -2.15 -2.86
N LEU A 73 -15.26 -2.19 -4.14
CA LEU A 73 -16.20 -2.50 -5.22
C LEU A 73 -16.75 -3.93 -5.16
N ALA A 74 -16.00 -4.88 -4.59
CA ALA A 74 -16.43 -6.27 -4.46
C ALA A 74 -17.35 -6.49 -3.25
N THR A 75 -17.16 -5.75 -2.16
CA THR A 75 -17.82 -5.99 -0.87
C THR A 75 -18.85 -4.91 -0.48
N THR A 76 -18.75 -3.69 -1.02
CA THR A 76 -19.65 -2.53 -0.80
C THR A 76 -19.85 -2.05 0.64
N ASP A 77 -19.11 -2.60 1.61
CA ASP A 77 -19.32 -2.38 3.05
C ASP A 77 -18.02 -2.14 3.85
N LEU A 78 -16.84 -2.07 3.23
CA LEU A 78 -15.58 -1.99 4.00
C LEU A 78 -15.41 -0.64 4.69
N SER A 79 -15.99 0.42 4.11
CA SER A 79 -16.03 1.75 4.72
C SER A 79 -16.75 1.79 6.08
N LYS A 80 -17.63 0.82 6.36
CA LYS A 80 -18.37 0.71 7.63
C LYS A 80 -17.57 0.05 8.75
N LEU A 81 -16.41 -0.53 8.46
CA LEU A 81 -15.60 -1.24 9.44
C LEU A 81 -15.02 -0.26 10.49
N HIS A 82 -15.24 -0.59 11.76
CA HIS A 82 -14.72 0.22 12.87
C HIS A 82 -13.40 -0.31 13.39
N ASN A 83 -13.22 -1.63 13.36
CA ASN A 83 -12.09 -2.33 13.97
C ASN A 83 -11.44 -3.33 13.01
N LEU A 84 -10.17 -3.65 13.25
CA LEU A 84 -9.45 -4.64 12.45
C LEU A 84 -9.99 -6.05 12.67
N GLU A 85 -10.45 -6.34 13.89
CA GLU A 85 -10.97 -7.67 14.25
C GLU A 85 -12.21 -8.04 13.42
N GLU A 86 -13.07 -7.07 13.09
CA GLU A 86 -14.23 -7.27 12.21
C GLU A 86 -13.79 -7.71 10.81
N LEU A 87 -12.66 -7.16 10.35
CA LEU A 87 -12.03 -7.55 9.10
C LEU A 87 -11.59 -9.02 9.19
N PHE A 88 -10.93 -9.43 10.29
CA PHE A 88 -10.41 -10.79 10.48
C PHE A 88 -11.44 -11.90 10.69
N GLN A 89 -12.69 -11.55 11.03
CA GLN A 89 -13.75 -12.51 11.30
C GLN A 89 -14.54 -12.94 10.06
N SER A 90 -14.44 -12.19 8.95
CA SER A 90 -15.16 -12.48 7.72
C SER A 90 -14.57 -13.69 6.98
N PRO A 91 -15.37 -14.58 6.38
CA PRO A 91 -14.84 -15.70 5.61
C PRO A 91 -14.16 -15.20 4.32
N TRP A 92 -12.84 -15.02 4.39
CA TRP A 92 -11.96 -14.58 3.30
C TRP A 92 -12.10 -15.35 1.99
N ASN A 93 -12.59 -16.59 2.07
CA ASN A 93 -12.78 -17.47 0.92
C ASN A 93 -13.83 -16.95 -0.07
N GLU A 94 -14.71 -16.05 0.36
CA GLU A 94 -15.78 -15.51 -0.49
C GLU A 94 -15.29 -14.31 -1.34
N TYR A 95 -14.18 -13.67 -0.97
CA TYR A 95 -13.72 -12.42 -1.58
C TYR A 95 -12.17 -12.38 -1.75
N PRO A 96 -11.64 -12.92 -2.87
CA PRO A 96 -10.19 -12.94 -3.12
C PRO A 96 -9.54 -11.54 -3.22
N GLU A 97 -10.32 -10.51 -3.55
CA GLU A 97 -9.88 -9.12 -3.60
C GLU A 97 -9.48 -8.60 -2.20
N ILE A 98 -10.23 -8.98 -1.17
CA ILE A 98 -9.95 -8.59 0.21
C ILE A 98 -8.65 -9.23 0.69
N VAL A 99 -8.42 -10.51 0.36
CA VAL A 99 -7.18 -11.22 0.70
C VAL A 99 -5.97 -10.48 0.11
N SER A 100 -6.06 -10.12 -1.18
CA SER A 100 -5.00 -9.41 -1.89
C SER A 100 -4.68 -8.06 -1.24
N LEU A 101 -5.71 -7.31 -0.87
CA LEU A 101 -5.57 -6.05 -0.15
C LEU A 101 -4.85 -6.26 1.20
N LEU A 102 -5.24 -7.28 1.96
CA LEU A 102 -4.71 -7.49 3.30
C LEU A 102 -3.28 -8.00 3.31
N GLU A 103 -2.93 -8.90 2.40
CA GLU A 103 -1.56 -9.36 2.24
C GLU A 103 -0.63 -8.19 1.91
N LEU A 104 -1.05 -7.34 0.96
CA LEU A 104 -0.28 -6.16 0.59
C LEU A 104 -0.24 -5.13 1.72
N SER A 105 -1.35 -4.93 2.43
CA SER A 105 -1.41 -3.96 3.53
C SER A 105 -0.57 -4.42 4.72
N ALA A 106 -0.62 -5.70 5.09
CA ALA A 106 0.21 -6.30 6.14
C ALA A 106 1.71 -6.21 5.80
N PHE A 107 2.05 -6.28 4.50
CA PHE A 107 3.41 -6.04 4.07
C PHE A 107 3.78 -4.55 4.10
N TRP A 108 3.03 -3.67 3.46
CA TRP A 108 3.44 -2.27 3.24
C TRP A 108 3.25 -1.36 4.45
N LEU A 109 2.21 -1.58 5.26
CA LEU A 109 1.88 -0.72 6.40
C LEU A 109 2.51 -1.26 7.67
N GLN A 110 3.29 -0.43 8.36
CA GLN A 110 3.97 -0.83 9.60
C GLN A 110 3.04 -0.82 10.81
N LYS A 111 1.99 -0.01 10.71
CA LYS A 111 0.97 0.20 11.71
C LYS A 111 -0.34 -0.43 11.23
N PRO A 112 -0.89 -1.42 11.94
CA PRO A 112 -2.09 -2.13 11.47
C PRO A 112 -3.32 -1.22 11.41
N GLU A 113 -3.43 -0.20 12.27
CA GLU A 113 -4.50 0.80 12.26
C GLU A 113 -4.62 1.59 10.93
N LEU A 114 -3.53 1.67 10.17
CA LEU A 114 -3.53 2.35 8.86
C LEU A 114 -4.35 1.60 7.81
N VAL A 115 -4.61 0.30 7.99
CA VAL A 115 -5.48 -0.46 7.10
C VAL A 115 -6.91 0.09 7.16
N ILE A 116 -7.42 0.36 8.37
CA ILE A 116 -8.74 0.97 8.54
C ILE A 116 -8.73 2.39 7.97
N LYS A 117 -7.66 3.15 8.21
CA LYS A 117 -7.54 4.50 7.65
C LYS A 117 -7.61 4.48 6.12
N LEU A 118 -6.88 3.57 5.48
CA LEU A 118 -6.87 3.39 4.03
C LEU A 118 -8.29 3.10 3.50
N LEU A 119 -9.05 2.23 4.18
CA LEU A 119 -10.41 1.85 3.77
C LEU A 119 -11.45 2.96 3.97
N LYS A 120 -11.25 3.87 4.94
CA LYS A 120 -12.20 4.96 5.24
C LYS A 120 -12.01 6.21 4.37
N VAL A 121 -10.83 6.39 3.80
CA VAL A 121 -10.47 7.60 3.04
C VAL A 121 -10.78 7.45 1.54
N ILE A 122 -11.00 6.22 1.08
CA ILE A 122 -11.40 5.89 -0.30
C ILE A 122 -12.91 5.98 -0.43
#